data_AF-A0A3C1A0Q4-F1
#
_entry.id   AF-A0A3C1A0Q4-F1
#
_cell.length_a   1.000
_cell.length_b   1.000
_cell.length_c   1.000
_cell.angle_alpha   90.00
_cell.angle_beta   90.00
_cell.angle_gamma   90.00
#
_symmetry.space_group_name_H-M   'P 1'
#
loop_
_entity.id
_entity.type
_entity.pdbx_description
1 polymer ?
#
loop_
_entity_poly.entity_id
_entity_poly.type
_entity_poly.pdbx_seq_one_letter_code
_entity_poly.pdbx_strand_id
1 'polypeptide(L)'
;MSKLVFYLTPYLALLGPLLMLVGGFTLWRTRRRERLWSLAGSVVVVLGVAFTALGWLGVSTFAPVLGPVNRLVERVSGETPQAKVSSYLALVMRGAQDEALALWPANEQLGSEYEERRHSVTTTLEELGPELSHRVLKIEWWSTCCEPHIITDSRYAGFARLWVEVTGSNESRQYVFDLLVRGGSYWGEMEGYPVRHWQIVDVYPAREKPLWWRWPFDQ
;
A
#
# COMPACT_ATOMS: atom_id res chain seq x y z
N MET A 1 4.81 8.74 -3.42
CA MET A 1 6.06 8.74 -2.63
C MET A 1 6.95 7.50 -2.82
N SER A 2 6.43 6.34 -3.23
CA SER A 2 7.22 5.07 -3.29
C SER A 2 8.34 5.02 -4.35
N LYS A 3 8.11 5.46 -5.60
CA LYS A 3 9.13 5.37 -6.66
C LYS A 3 10.37 6.22 -6.40
N LEU A 4 10.20 7.39 -5.78
CA LEU A 4 11.27 8.36 -5.55
C LEU A 4 12.30 7.85 -4.52
N VAL A 5 11.84 7.14 -3.49
CA VAL A 5 12.71 6.51 -2.49
C VAL A 5 13.55 5.42 -3.15
N PHE A 6 12.94 4.56 -3.98
CA PHE A 6 13.65 3.50 -4.70
C PHE A 6 14.75 4.04 -5.63
N TYR A 7 14.46 5.09 -6.40
CA TYR A 7 15.46 5.76 -7.25
C TYR A 7 16.53 6.50 -6.46
N LEU A 8 16.24 7.01 -5.25
CA LEU A 8 17.20 7.73 -4.41
C LEU A 8 18.10 6.80 -3.59
N THR A 9 17.70 5.54 -3.35
CA THR A 9 18.51 4.54 -2.63
C THR A 9 19.95 4.40 -3.17
N PRO A 10 20.19 4.26 -4.49
CA PRO A 10 21.56 4.20 -5.01
C PRO A 10 22.32 5.52 -4.81
N TYR A 11 21.65 6.67 -4.84
CA TYR A 11 22.29 7.97 -4.59
C TYR A 11 22.62 8.19 -3.11
N LEU A 12 21.80 7.68 -2.18
CA LEU A 12 22.10 7.64 -0.75
C LEU A 12 23.31 6.74 -0.46
N ALA A 13 23.43 5.62 -1.17
CA ALA A 13 24.61 4.75 -1.10
C ALA A 13 25.89 5.43 -1.62
N LEU A 14 25.79 6.40 -2.53
CA LEU A 14 26.92 7.22 -3.01
C LEU A 14 27.25 8.40 -2.10
N LEU A 15 26.27 8.90 -1.34
CA LEU A 15 26.42 10.00 -0.39
C LEU A 15 27.34 9.63 0.78
N GLY A 16 27.27 8.39 1.25
CA GLY A 16 28.15 7.87 2.30
C GLY A 16 29.64 7.92 1.95
N PRO A 17 30.09 7.30 0.83
CA PRO A 17 31.46 7.42 0.32
C PRO A 17 31.92 8.87 0.08
N LEU A 18 31.02 9.74 -0.43
CA LEU A 18 31.33 11.15 -0.62
C LEU A 18 31.62 11.85 0.72
N LEU A 19 30.80 11.62 1.74
CA LEU A 19 30.99 12.17 3.09
C LEU A 19 32.26 11.60 3.75
N MET A 20 32.59 10.33 3.54
CA MET A 20 33.86 9.76 3.99
C MET A 20 35.07 10.43 3.34
N LEU A 21 35.01 10.71 2.03
CA LEU A 21 36.09 11.39 1.32
C LEU A 21 36.26 12.84 1.80
N VAL A 22 35.16 13.59 1.93
CA VAL A 22 35.19 14.99 2.40
C VAL A 22 35.61 15.08 3.89
N GLY A 23 35.06 14.21 4.75
CA GLY A 23 35.42 14.12 6.16
C GLY A 23 36.87 13.67 6.37
N GLY A 24 37.32 12.66 5.63
CA GLY A 24 38.70 12.18 5.65
C GLY A 24 39.70 13.25 5.18
N PHE A 25 39.36 13.98 4.12
CA PHE A 25 40.19 15.08 3.61
C PHE A 25 40.29 16.26 4.59
N THR A 26 39.18 16.64 5.24
CA THR A 26 39.16 17.71 6.24
C THR A 26 39.94 17.32 7.51
N LEU A 27 39.82 16.07 7.98
CA LEU A 27 40.65 15.52 9.07
C LEU A 27 42.14 15.50 8.71
N TRP A 28 42.49 15.05 7.51
CA TRP A 28 43.88 15.01 7.05
C TRP A 28 44.48 16.43 6.98
N ARG A 29 43.74 17.39 6.44
CA ARG A 29 44.17 18.78 6.30
C ARG A 29 44.34 19.47 7.65
N THR A 30 43.41 19.28 8.59
CA THR A 30 43.49 19.87 9.94
C THR A 30 44.60 19.25 10.76
N ARG A 31 44.74 17.91 10.73
CA ARG A 31 45.85 17.22 11.40
C ARG A 31 47.23 17.69 10.89
N ARG A 32 47.37 17.92 9.58
CA ARG A 32 48.63 18.40 8.97
C ARG A 32 48.98 19.83 9.39
N ARG A 33 47.99 20.68 9.66
CA ARG A 33 48.19 22.11 9.93
C ARG A 33 48.35 22.43 11.41
N GLU A 34 47.61 21.76 12.29
CA GLU A 34 47.49 22.17 13.70
C GLU A 34 47.84 21.08 14.72
N ARG A 35 48.17 19.84 14.28
CA ARG A 35 48.37 18.66 15.16
C ARG A 35 47.20 18.37 16.13
N LEU A 36 46.05 19.01 15.95
CA LEU A 36 44.83 18.79 16.74
C LEU A 36 43.78 18.06 15.89
N TRP A 37 43.00 17.20 16.54
CA TRP A 37 41.92 16.46 15.89
C TRP A 37 40.67 17.36 15.77
N SER A 38 40.16 17.51 14.56
CA SER A 38 38.92 18.26 14.32
C SER A 38 37.70 17.40 14.64
N LEU A 39 36.97 17.76 15.70
CA LEU A 39 35.70 17.12 16.07
C LEU A 39 34.68 17.14 14.92
N ALA A 40 34.61 18.24 14.17
CA ALA A 40 33.72 18.36 13.02
C ALA A 40 34.05 17.35 11.90
N GLY A 41 35.34 17.14 11.62
CA GLY A 41 35.79 16.15 10.64
C GLY A 41 35.45 14.71 11.07
N SER A 42 35.61 14.39 12.35
CA SER A 42 35.23 13.09 12.91
C SER A 42 33.73 12.83 12.82
N VAL A 43 32.89 13.83 13.13
CA VAL A 43 31.42 13.72 13.01
C VAL A 43 31.01 13.44 11.56
N VAL A 44 31.59 14.13 10.58
CA VAL A 44 31.29 13.93 9.16
C VAL A 44 31.66 12.52 8.70
N VAL A 45 32.81 11.98 9.12
CA VAL A 45 33.20 10.59 8.80
C VAL A 45 32.26 9.59 9.45
N VAL A 46 31.89 9.77 10.73
CA VAL A 46 30.96 8.87 11.42
C VAL A 46 29.58 8.87 10.75
N LEU A 47 29.06 10.04 10.39
CA LEU A 47 27.82 10.14 9.62
C LEU A 47 27.96 9.47 8.25
N GLY A 48 29.09 9.66 7.55
CA GLY A 48 29.39 8.96 6.30
C GLY A 48 29.38 7.43 6.45
N VAL A 49 30.02 6.89 7.48
CA VAL A 49 29.98 5.45 7.82
C VAL A 49 28.55 4.98 8.09
N ALA A 50 27.79 5.73 8.89
CA ALA A 50 26.41 5.38 9.21
C ALA A 50 25.53 5.35 7.95
N PHE A 51 25.62 6.36 7.08
CA PHE A 51 24.86 6.40 5.82
C PHE A 51 25.28 5.31 4.83
N THR A 52 26.58 5.03 4.69
CA THR A 52 27.05 3.91 3.85
C THR A 52 26.56 2.58 4.41
N ALA A 53 26.64 2.36 5.73
CA ALA A 53 26.15 1.16 6.37
C ALA A 53 24.63 1.01 6.20
N LEU A 54 23.85 2.08 6.38
CA LEU A 54 22.40 2.08 6.12
C LEU A 54 22.07 1.78 4.65
N GLY A 55 22.80 2.36 3.71
CA GLY A 55 22.62 2.09 2.28
C GLY A 55 23.00 0.65 1.90
N TRP A 56 24.05 0.11 2.51
CA TRP A 56 24.52 -1.26 2.26
C TRP A 56 23.64 -2.33 2.88
N LEU A 57 23.11 -2.08 4.09
CA LEU A 57 22.22 -3.01 4.78
C LEU A 57 20.84 -3.09 4.11
N GLY A 58 20.46 -2.11 3.29
CA GLY A 58 19.20 -2.11 2.55
C GLY A 58 17.97 -1.92 3.47
N VAL A 59 16.85 -1.51 2.87
CA VAL A 59 15.61 -1.22 3.61
C VAL A 59 15.04 -2.48 4.27
N SER A 60 15.29 -3.66 3.69
CA SER A 60 14.87 -4.96 4.23
C SER A 60 15.44 -5.26 5.62
N THR A 61 16.67 -4.80 5.94
CA THR A 61 17.26 -5.00 7.27
C THR A 61 16.44 -4.31 8.37
N PHE A 62 15.72 -3.24 8.04
CA PHE A 62 14.86 -2.52 8.98
C PHE A 62 13.39 -2.97 8.93
N ALA A 63 13.03 -3.90 8.04
CA ALA A 63 11.67 -4.41 7.90
C ALA A 63 11.05 -4.95 9.21
N PRO A 64 11.79 -5.63 10.10
CA PRO A 64 11.23 -6.10 11.38
C PRO A 64 10.77 -4.97 12.30
N VAL A 65 11.38 -3.79 12.20
CA VAL A 65 11.04 -2.60 13.00
C VAL A 65 9.98 -1.76 12.30
N LEU A 66 10.14 -1.52 10.99
CA LEU A 66 9.23 -0.66 10.21
C LEU A 66 7.86 -1.31 9.98
N GLY A 67 7.80 -2.63 9.79
CA GLY A 67 6.56 -3.34 9.47
C GLY A 67 5.46 -3.19 10.54
N PRO A 68 5.73 -3.44 11.84
CA PRO A 68 4.75 -3.23 12.90
C PRO A 68 4.25 -1.78 12.99
N VAL A 69 5.16 -0.81 12.84
CA VAL A 69 4.82 0.62 12.87
C VAL A 69 3.93 0.99 11.68
N ASN A 70 4.29 0.57 10.48
CA ASN A 70 3.50 0.86 9.27
C ASN A 70 2.12 0.21 9.32
N ARG A 71 1.98 -1.00 9.87
CA ARG A 71 0.65 -1.60 10.10
C ARG A 71 -0.19 -0.87 11.12
N LEU A 72 0.42 -0.32 12.17
CA LEU A 72 -0.30 0.52 13.12
C LEU A 72 -0.78 1.79 12.41
N VAL A 73 0.10 2.43 11.62
CA VAL A 73 -0.25 3.59 10.79
C VAL A 73 -1.43 3.26 9.87
N GLU A 74 -1.37 2.14 9.14
CA GLU A 74 -2.47 1.69 8.25
C GLU A 74 -3.80 1.57 8.99
N ARG A 75 -3.78 1.03 10.20
CA ARG A 75 -4.99 0.84 11.00
C ARG A 75 -5.58 2.18 11.46
N VAL A 76 -4.74 3.08 11.97
CA VAL A 76 -5.22 4.37 12.51
C VAL A 76 -5.61 5.36 11.41
N SER A 77 -5.02 5.24 10.21
CA SER A 77 -5.35 6.09 9.06
C SER A 77 -6.50 5.57 8.20
N GLY A 78 -7.07 4.39 8.52
CA GLY A 78 -8.12 3.77 7.70
C GLY A 78 -7.60 3.25 6.35
N GLU A 79 -6.31 2.94 6.26
CA GLU A 79 -5.65 2.32 5.11
C GLU A 79 -5.64 0.80 5.22
N THR A 80 -6.74 0.22 5.72
CA THR A 80 -6.97 -1.23 5.69
C THR A 80 -8.06 -1.53 4.67
N PRO A 81 -8.06 -2.72 4.03
CA PRO A 81 -9.11 -3.07 3.09
C PRO A 81 -10.51 -2.99 3.70
N GLN A 82 -10.67 -3.44 4.94
CA GLN A 82 -11.93 -3.37 5.68
C GLN A 82 -12.39 -1.93 5.90
N ALA A 83 -11.46 -1.02 6.22
CA ALA A 83 -11.78 0.39 6.38
C ALA A 83 -12.23 1.02 5.04
N LYS A 84 -11.59 0.69 3.92
CA LYS A 84 -11.99 1.19 2.60
C LYS A 84 -13.39 0.71 2.20
N VAL A 85 -13.69 -0.58 2.39
CA VAL A 85 -15.04 -1.13 2.17
C VAL A 85 -16.06 -0.44 3.07
N SER A 86 -15.74 -0.25 4.35
CA SER A 86 -16.63 0.41 5.30
C SER A 86 -16.90 1.87 4.92
N SER A 87 -15.89 2.60 4.46
CA SER A 87 -16.06 3.97 3.96
C SER A 87 -16.92 4.04 2.71
N TYR A 88 -16.75 3.13 1.75
CA TYR A 88 -17.60 3.06 0.56
C TYR A 88 -19.06 2.80 0.94
N LEU A 89 -19.33 1.76 1.74
CA LEU A 89 -20.69 1.43 2.15
C LEU A 89 -21.34 2.53 3.03
N ALA A 90 -20.55 3.23 3.84
CA ALA A 90 -21.04 4.38 4.61
C ALA A 90 -21.46 5.56 3.73
N LEU A 91 -20.81 5.77 2.58
CA LEU A 91 -21.22 6.78 1.60
C LEU A 91 -22.48 6.36 0.85
N VAL A 92 -22.55 5.09 0.44
CA VAL A 92 -23.75 4.50 -0.18
C VAL A 92 -24.97 4.63 0.73
N MET A 93 -24.83 4.28 2.01
CA MET A 93 -25.89 4.41 3.02
C MET A 93 -26.41 5.85 3.17
N ARG A 94 -25.60 6.86 2.85
CA ARG A 94 -25.96 8.28 2.91
C ARG A 94 -26.51 8.83 1.59
N GLY A 95 -26.62 8.01 0.55
CA GLY A 95 -26.96 8.45 -0.80
C GLY A 95 -25.89 9.32 -1.46
N ALA A 96 -24.64 9.27 -0.97
CA ALA A 96 -23.52 10.04 -1.51
C ALA A 96 -22.85 9.28 -2.66
N GLN A 97 -23.62 9.01 -3.72
CA GLN A 97 -23.20 8.13 -4.83
C GLN A 97 -21.89 8.58 -5.49
N ASP A 98 -21.75 9.87 -5.82
CA ASP A 98 -20.54 10.39 -6.47
C ASP A 98 -19.28 10.23 -5.61
N GLU A 99 -19.40 10.43 -4.30
CA GLU A 99 -18.30 10.23 -3.35
C GLU A 99 -17.95 8.75 -3.22
N ALA A 100 -18.95 7.86 -3.20
CA ALA A 100 -18.73 6.42 -3.17
C ALA A 100 -18.00 5.94 -4.44
N LEU A 101 -18.44 6.41 -5.61
CA LEU A 101 -17.82 6.13 -6.90
C LEU A 101 -16.41 6.74 -7.01
N ALA A 102 -16.08 7.79 -6.26
CA ALA A 102 -14.70 8.29 -6.18
C ALA A 102 -13.74 7.33 -5.45
N LEU A 103 -14.25 6.49 -4.53
CA LEU A 103 -13.45 5.47 -3.85
C LEU A 103 -13.19 4.23 -4.72
N TRP A 104 -14.07 4.00 -5.71
CA TRP A 104 -13.95 2.96 -6.72
C TRP A 104 -13.83 3.60 -8.11
N PRO A 105 -12.63 4.05 -8.53
CA PRO A 105 -12.47 4.86 -9.73
C PRO A 105 -12.78 4.11 -11.03
N ALA A 106 -13.16 4.87 -12.05
CA ALA A 106 -13.30 4.40 -13.42
C ALA A 106 -11.98 3.87 -13.98
N ASN A 107 -12.07 2.96 -14.95
CA ASN A 107 -10.93 2.52 -15.75
C ASN A 107 -11.37 2.29 -17.19
N GLU A 108 -10.97 3.23 -18.06
CA GLU A 108 -11.31 3.23 -19.48
C GLU A 108 -10.87 1.94 -20.21
N GLN A 109 -9.81 1.27 -19.73
CA GLN A 109 -9.30 0.05 -20.35
C GLN A 109 -10.24 -1.15 -20.17
N LEU A 110 -11.11 -1.13 -19.15
CA LEU A 110 -12.08 -2.20 -18.89
C LEU A 110 -13.41 -2.01 -19.65
N GLY A 111 -13.57 -0.88 -20.36
CA GLY A 111 -14.72 -0.63 -21.21
C GLY A 111 -16.02 -0.33 -20.46
N SER A 112 -17.13 -0.30 -21.21
CA SER A 112 -18.44 0.12 -20.71
C SER A 112 -19.07 -0.84 -19.69
N GLU A 113 -18.78 -2.14 -19.77
CA GLU A 113 -19.31 -3.15 -18.84
C GLU A 113 -18.85 -2.88 -17.40
N TYR A 114 -17.58 -2.51 -17.23
CA TYR A 114 -17.04 -2.15 -15.92
C TYR A 114 -17.66 -0.85 -15.38
N GLU A 115 -17.89 0.14 -16.24
CA GLU A 115 -18.53 1.39 -15.84
C GLU A 115 -20.00 1.18 -15.46
N GLU A 116 -20.73 0.41 -16.26
CA GLU A 116 -22.12 0.04 -15.97
C GLU A 116 -22.22 -0.70 -14.63
N ARG A 117 -21.30 -1.64 -14.36
CA ARG A 117 -21.23 -2.33 -13.07
C ARG A 117 -20.99 -1.36 -11.92
N ARG A 118 -20.07 -0.41 -12.06
CA ARG A 118 -19.78 0.60 -11.02
C ARG A 118 -21.05 1.32 -10.58
N HIS A 119 -21.80 1.84 -11.55
CA HIS A 119 -23.04 2.54 -11.28
C HIS A 119 -24.14 1.60 -10.77
N SER A 120 -24.39 0.49 -11.47
CA SER A 120 -25.46 -0.46 -11.15
C SER A 120 -25.32 -1.05 -9.75
N VAL A 121 -24.11 -1.49 -9.36
CA VAL A 121 -23.86 -2.04 -8.01
C VAL A 121 -24.04 -0.97 -6.95
N THR A 122 -23.56 0.25 -7.18
CA THR A 122 -23.70 1.35 -6.21
C THR A 122 -25.17 1.71 -6.00
N THR A 123 -25.94 1.87 -7.08
CA THR A 123 -27.39 2.13 -7.00
C THR A 123 -28.13 1.00 -6.30
N THR A 124 -27.80 -0.26 -6.64
CA THR A 124 -28.43 -1.44 -6.02
C THR A 124 -28.16 -1.52 -4.52
N LEU A 125 -26.96 -1.14 -4.07
CA LEU A 125 -26.63 -1.10 -2.65
C LEU A 125 -27.34 0.06 -1.93
N GLU A 126 -27.54 1.19 -2.59
CA GLU A 126 -28.28 2.32 -2.05
C GLU A 126 -29.77 1.99 -1.82
N GLU A 127 -30.36 1.19 -2.71
CA GLU A 127 -31.75 0.70 -2.59
C GLU A 127 -31.99 -0.16 -1.34
N LEU A 128 -30.94 -0.70 -0.70
CA LEU A 128 -31.04 -1.42 0.58
C LEU A 128 -31.40 -0.49 1.75
N GLY A 129 -31.30 0.83 1.54
CA GLY A 129 -31.78 1.86 2.46
C GLY A 129 -30.78 2.27 3.55
N PRO A 130 -31.19 3.20 4.42
CA PRO A 130 -30.31 3.82 5.42
C PRO A 130 -29.94 2.90 6.59
N GLU A 131 -30.61 1.76 6.73
CA GLU A 131 -30.29 0.74 7.73
C GLU A 131 -29.22 -0.26 7.27
N LEU A 132 -28.59 0.02 6.11
CA LEU A 132 -27.53 -0.80 5.55
C LEU A 132 -26.44 -1.05 6.60
N SER A 133 -26.19 -2.33 6.84
CA SER A 133 -25.09 -2.83 7.68
C SER A 133 -24.28 -3.86 6.91
N HIS A 134 -23.04 -4.09 7.34
CA HIS A 134 -22.16 -5.02 6.65
C HIS A 134 -21.31 -5.86 7.60
N ARG A 135 -20.96 -7.05 7.11
CA ARG A 135 -20.07 -7.99 7.79
C ARG A 135 -19.10 -8.61 6.79
N VAL A 136 -17.81 -8.50 7.08
CA VAL A 136 -16.77 -9.19 6.30
C VAL A 136 -16.78 -10.67 6.68
N LEU A 137 -17.05 -11.54 5.70
CA LEU A 137 -17.13 -12.98 5.86
C LEU A 137 -15.77 -13.67 5.67
N LYS A 138 -15.02 -13.24 4.66
CA LYS A 138 -13.72 -13.81 4.28
C LYS A 138 -12.84 -12.72 3.70
N ILE A 139 -11.53 -12.82 3.95
CA ILE A 139 -10.51 -12.06 3.23
C ILE A 139 -9.51 -13.05 2.64
N GLU A 140 -9.27 -12.93 1.34
CA GLU A 140 -8.22 -13.65 0.65
C GLU A 140 -7.12 -12.67 0.26
N TRP A 141 -5.90 -12.98 0.69
CA TRP A 141 -4.73 -12.14 0.48
C TRP A 141 -3.94 -12.67 -0.70
N TRP A 142 -3.47 -11.77 -1.55
CA TRP A 142 -2.74 -12.12 -2.76
C TRP A 142 -1.40 -11.41 -2.82
N SER A 143 -0.36 -12.16 -3.16
CA SER A 143 0.87 -11.58 -3.67
C SER A 143 0.60 -10.99 -5.05
N THR A 144 1.13 -9.80 -5.30
CA THR A 144 1.04 -9.09 -6.59
C THR A 144 2.38 -9.00 -7.31
N CYS A 145 3.47 -9.45 -6.69
CA CYS A 145 4.76 -9.57 -7.39
C CYS A 145 4.84 -10.89 -8.13
N CYS A 146 5.60 -10.84 -9.23
CA CYS A 146 6.27 -11.98 -9.82
C CYS A 146 5.26 -12.91 -10.50
N GLU A 147 4.70 -13.87 -9.76
CA GLU A 147 3.49 -14.60 -10.13
C GLU A 147 2.42 -14.40 -9.06
N PRO A 148 1.23 -13.86 -9.41
CA PRO A 148 0.18 -13.69 -8.43
C PRO A 148 -0.39 -15.01 -7.89
N HIS A 149 -0.44 -15.12 -6.58
CA HIS A 149 -0.96 -16.29 -5.88
C HIS A 149 -1.53 -15.92 -4.51
N ILE A 150 -2.41 -16.78 -3.99
CA ILE A 150 -2.99 -16.63 -2.65
C ILE A 150 -1.90 -16.85 -1.61
N ILE A 151 -1.85 -15.97 -0.61
CA ILE A 151 -0.92 -16.03 0.50
C ILE A 151 -1.69 -16.00 1.84
N THR A 152 -1.08 -16.56 2.87
CA THR A 152 -1.67 -16.59 4.23
C THR A 152 -1.29 -15.37 5.05
N ASP A 153 -0.12 -14.78 4.79
CA ASP A 153 0.37 -13.62 5.51
C ASP A 153 0.02 -12.31 4.78
N SER A 154 -1.00 -11.62 5.32
CA SER A 154 -1.44 -10.31 4.83
C SER A 154 -0.31 -9.28 4.73
N ARG A 155 0.82 -9.43 5.43
CA ARG A 155 1.94 -8.47 5.38
C ARG A 155 2.61 -8.38 4.01
N TYR A 156 2.49 -9.42 3.18
CA TYR A 156 3.05 -9.44 1.82
C TYR A 156 1.99 -9.14 0.76
N ALA A 157 0.75 -8.86 1.16
CA ALA A 157 -0.35 -8.71 0.22
C ALA A 157 -0.36 -7.33 -0.45
N GLY A 158 -0.36 -7.33 -1.78
CA GLY A 158 -0.65 -6.17 -2.62
C GLY A 158 -2.08 -6.14 -3.16
N PHE A 159 -2.81 -7.25 -3.03
CA PHE A 159 -4.20 -7.39 -3.42
C PHE A 159 -4.99 -8.13 -2.34
N ALA A 160 -6.25 -7.75 -2.15
CA ALA A 160 -7.15 -8.32 -1.18
C ALA A 160 -8.54 -8.48 -1.80
N ARG A 161 -9.10 -9.70 -1.69
CA ARG A 161 -10.47 -10.00 -2.10
C ARG A 161 -11.31 -10.26 -0.85
N LEU A 162 -12.34 -9.44 -0.62
CA LEU A 162 -13.18 -9.49 0.56
C LEU A 162 -14.59 -9.94 0.16
N TRP A 163 -15.08 -11.00 0.80
CA TRP A 163 -16.49 -11.38 0.72
C TRP A 163 -17.22 -10.68 1.85
N VAL A 164 -18.23 -9.91 1.50
CA VAL A 164 -18.96 -9.02 2.40
C VAL A 164 -20.44 -9.31 2.29
N GLU A 165 -21.06 -9.63 3.42
CA GLU A 165 -22.50 -9.64 3.53
C GLU A 165 -22.97 -8.22 3.81
N VAL A 166 -23.87 -7.71 2.99
CA VAL A 166 -24.52 -6.41 3.15
C VAL A 166 -25.99 -6.67 3.44
N THR A 167 -26.49 -6.14 4.55
CA THR A 167 -27.86 -6.36 5.02
C THR A 167 -28.59 -5.03 5.06
N GLY A 168 -29.69 -4.93 4.32
CA GLY A 168 -30.66 -3.84 4.42
C GLY A 168 -31.85 -4.23 5.30
N SER A 169 -32.93 -3.45 5.26
CA SER A 169 -34.09 -3.64 6.15
C SER A 169 -34.80 -5.00 5.99
N ASN A 170 -34.80 -5.59 4.79
CA ASN A 170 -35.58 -6.80 4.48
C ASN A 170 -34.77 -7.94 3.85
N GLU A 171 -33.50 -7.71 3.52
CA GLU A 171 -32.69 -8.71 2.82
C GLU A 171 -31.20 -8.56 3.08
N SER A 172 -30.49 -9.69 2.96
CA SER A 172 -29.03 -9.75 2.98
C SER A 172 -28.52 -10.24 1.63
N ARG A 173 -27.54 -9.53 1.08
CA ARG A 173 -26.87 -9.85 -0.19
C ARG A 173 -25.38 -9.97 0.03
N GLN A 174 -24.72 -10.84 -0.74
CA GLN A 174 -23.27 -11.01 -0.66
C GLN A 174 -22.59 -10.36 -1.86
N TYR A 175 -21.60 -9.53 -1.57
CA TYR A 175 -20.76 -8.86 -2.55
C TYR A 175 -19.30 -9.23 -2.32
N VAL A 176 -18.52 -9.15 -3.39
CA VAL A 176 -17.07 -9.29 -3.35
C VAL A 176 -16.46 -7.93 -3.67
N PHE A 177 -15.54 -7.51 -2.83
CA PHE A 177 -14.76 -6.29 -3.00
C PHE A 177 -13.32 -6.67 -3.30
N ASP A 178 -12.84 -6.29 -4.47
CA ASP A 178 -11.44 -6.41 -4.85
C ASP A 178 -10.73 -5.09 -4.58
N LEU A 179 -9.62 -5.18 -3.83
CA LEU A 179 -8.79 -4.03 -3.49
C LEU A 179 -7.35 -4.27 -3.90
N LEU A 180 -6.74 -3.23 -4.45
CA LEU A 180 -5.34 -3.22 -4.88
C LEU A 180 -4.59 -2.10 -4.17
N VAL A 181 -3.33 -2.37 -3.81
CA VAL A 181 -2.43 -1.31 -3.34
C VAL A 181 -2.11 -0.38 -4.50
N ARG A 182 -2.29 0.93 -4.29
CA ARG A 182 -1.96 1.95 -5.30
C ARG A 182 -0.53 1.80 -5.79
N GLY A 183 -0.36 1.71 -7.12
CA GLY A 183 0.92 1.41 -7.76
C GLY A 183 1.05 -0.03 -8.25
N GLY A 184 0.09 -0.90 -7.92
CA GLY A 184 -0.06 -2.25 -8.49
C GLY A 184 0.80 -3.30 -7.80
N SER A 185 2.13 -3.15 -7.87
CA SER A 185 3.06 -4.10 -7.26
C SER A 185 3.42 -3.70 -5.83
N TYR A 186 3.24 -4.64 -4.90
CA TYR A 186 3.73 -4.54 -3.52
C TYR A 186 4.77 -5.62 -3.25
N TRP A 187 5.94 -5.22 -2.74
CA TRP A 187 7.09 -6.11 -2.56
C TRP A 187 7.38 -6.47 -1.09
N GLY A 188 6.51 -6.02 -0.18
CA GLY A 188 6.55 -6.37 1.25
C GLY A 188 7.89 -6.06 1.89
N GLU A 189 8.56 -7.11 2.38
CA GLU A 189 9.82 -7.02 3.12
C GLU A 189 10.94 -6.32 2.36
N MET A 190 11.02 -6.50 1.03
CA MET A 190 12.09 -5.86 0.23
C MET A 190 11.98 -4.33 0.22
N GLU A 191 10.79 -3.79 0.45
CA GLU A 191 10.54 -2.36 0.61
C GLU A 191 10.41 -1.94 2.08
N GLY A 192 10.66 -2.83 3.04
CA GLY A 192 10.50 -2.55 4.47
C GLY A 192 9.04 -2.47 4.93
N TYR A 193 8.13 -3.16 4.24
CA TYR A 193 6.69 -3.13 4.48
C TYR A 193 6.12 -1.70 4.50
N PRO A 194 6.21 -0.94 3.40
CA PRO A 194 5.72 0.43 3.38
C PRO A 194 4.20 0.46 3.63
N VAL A 195 3.71 1.58 4.15
CA VAL A 195 2.27 1.83 4.34
C VAL A 195 1.56 1.65 3.00
N ARG A 196 0.62 0.72 2.96
CA ARG A 196 -0.18 0.42 1.78
C ARG A 196 -1.35 1.36 1.68
N HIS A 197 -1.52 1.97 0.51
CA HIS A 197 -2.70 2.75 0.20
C HIS A 197 -3.66 1.91 -0.63
N TRP A 198 -4.66 1.32 0.01
CA TRP A 198 -5.61 0.43 -0.64
C TRP A 198 -6.67 1.21 -1.41
N GLN A 199 -7.06 0.69 -2.57
CA GLN A 199 -8.10 1.24 -3.41
C GLN A 199 -9.03 0.13 -3.89
N ILE A 200 -10.33 0.40 -3.89
CA ILE A 200 -11.33 -0.51 -4.48
C ILE A 200 -11.15 -0.48 -5.99
N VAL A 201 -11.00 -1.66 -6.60
CA VAL A 201 -10.83 -1.82 -8.05
C VAL A 201 -11.96 -2.62 -8.69
N ASP A 202 -12.75 -3.36 -7.90
CA ASP A 202 -13.98 -3.99 -8.38
C ASP A 202 -14.92 -4.26 -7.21
N VAL A 203 -16.22 -4.18 -7.47
CA VAL A 203 -17.28 -4.60 -6.54
C VAL A 203 -18.34 -5.32 -7.35
N TYR A 204 -18.67 -6.55 -6.96
CA TYR A 204 -19.62 -7.35 -7.73
C TYR A 204 -20.39 -8.32 -6.83
N PRO A 205 -21.61 -8.74 -7.19
CA PRO A 205 -22.34 -9.79 -6.49
C PRO A 205 -21.50 -11.08 -6.41
N ALA A 206 -21.52 -11.79 -5.29
CA ALA A 206 -20.65 -12.95 -5.07
C ALA A 206 -20.82 -14.12 -6.06
N ARG A 207 -21.91 -14.11 -6.85
CA ARG A 207 -22.19 -15.10 -7.91
C ARG A 207 -21.60 -14.70 -9.27
N GLU A 208 -21.13 -13.48 -9.41
CA GLU A 208 -20.51 -12.97 -10.64
C GLU A 208 -18.99 -13.14 -10.62
N LYS A 209 -18.38 -13.00 -11.80
CA LYS A 209 -16.93 -12.99 -11.96
C LYS A 209 -16.35 -11.58 -11.83
N PRO A 210 -15.12 -11.44 -11.32
CA PRO A 210 -14.40 -10.17 -11.33
C PRO A 210 -14.18 -9.71 -12.79
N LEU A 211 -14.32 -8.42 -13.04
CA LEU A 211 -13.93 -7.79 -14.30
C LEU A 211 -12.49 -7.27 -14.25
N TRP A 212 -12.03 -6.79 -13.09
CA TRP A 212 -10.67 -6.26 -12.92
C TRP A 212 -9.62 -7.36 -12.78
N TRP A 213 -9.75 -8.21 -11.76
CA TRP A 213 -8.75 -9.22 -11.41
C TRP A 213 -9.26 -10.64 -11.71
N ARG A 214 -9.12 -11.03 -12.98
CA ARG A 214 -9.69 -12.29 -13.50
C ARG A 214 -8.93 -13.55 -13.13
N TRP A 215 -7.78 -13.43 -12.47
CA TRP A 215 -7.03 -14.59 -11.98
C TRP A 215 -7.77 -15.32 -10.84
N PRO A 216 -7.80 -16.66 -10.81
CA PRO A 216 -7.24 -17.62 -11.78
C PRO A 216 -8.22 -18.07 -12.88
N PHE A 217 -9.37 -17.40 -13.03
CA PHE A 217 -10.50 -17.86 -13.86
C PHE A 217 -10.24 -17.87 -15.39
N ASP A 218 -9.22 -17.14 -15.86
CA ASP A 218 -8.88 -16.99 -17.28
C ASP A 218 -7.55 -17.68 -17.67
N GLN A 219 -7.22 -18.84 -17.04
CA GLN A 219 -6.13 -19.71 -17.54
C GLN A 219 -6.61 -20.63 -18.66
#